data_AF-A0A967TIF6-F1
#
_entry.id   AF-A0A967TIF6-F1
#
_cell.length_a   1.000
_cell.length_b   1.000
_cell.length_c   1.000
_cell.angle_alpha   90.00
_cell.angle_beta   90.00
_cell.angle_gamma   90.00
#
_symmetry.space_group_name_H-M   'P 1'
#
loop_
_entity.id
_entity.type
_entity.pdbx_description
1 polymer ?
#
loop_
_entity_poly.entity_id
_entity_poly.type
_entity_poly.pdbx_seq_one_letter_code
_entity_poly.pdbx_strand_id
1 'polypeptide(L)'
;ALHGDLDLTVLDELPPGRTPVRTTLRPPDRRPGMYAFIERELAEGRQAYVVYPLVAESEKVDLLAAEDEFERLRTEVFPRRRVGLVHGKLPA
;
A
#
# COMPACT_ATOMS: atom_id res chain seq x y z
N ALA A 1 15.57 20.72 24.29
CA ALA A 1 14.11 20.50 24.19
C ALA A 1 13.73 20.67 22.73
N LEU A 2 13.11 19.66 22.08
CA LEU A 2 12.98 19.65 20.62
C LEU A 2 12.11 20.82 20.09
N HIS A 3 11.19 21.33 20.91
CA HIS A 3 10.44 22.56 20.63
C HIS A 3 10.34 23.35 21.94
N GLY A 4 11.12 24.43 22.05
CA GLY A 4 11.42 25.11 23.32
C GLY A 4 10.22 25.78 24.00
N ASP A 5 9.19 26.16 23.24
CA ASP A 5 8.09 27.00 23.73
C ASP A 5 6.69 26.56 23.21
N LEU A 6 6.52 25.30 22.81
CA LEU A 6 5.23 24.81 22.31
C LEU A 6 4.48 24.02 23.39
N ASP A 7 3.24 24.43 23.69
CA ASP A 7 2.30 23.62 24.45
C ASP A 7 1.91 22.37 23.65
N LEU A 8 2.09 21.19 24.26
CA LEU A 8 1.74 19.90 23.66
C LEU A 8 0.34 19.49 24.13
N THR A 9 -0.57 19.29 23.18
CA THR A 9 -1.82 18.58 23.43
C THR A 9 -1.79 17.24 22.68
N VAL A 10 -2.17 16.16 23.35
CA VAL A 10 -2.25 14.81 22.78
C VAL A 10 -3.72 14.42 22.70
N LEU A 11 -4.14 13.93 21.53
CA LEU A 11 -5.43 13.27 21.32
C LEU A 11 -5.14 11.77 21.16
N ASP A 12 -5.53 10.97 22.14
CA ASP A 12 -5.26 9.53 22.24
C ASP A 12 -6.49 8.66 22.04
N GLU A 13 -7.67 9.27 21.86
CA GLU A 13 -8.93 8.57 21.63
C GLU A 13 -9.25 8.41 20.15
N LEU A 14 -9.81 7.24 19.81
CA LEU A 14 -10.33 6.96 18.48
C LEU A 14 -11.81 7.36 18.39
N PRO A 15 -12.29 7.82 17.22
CA PRO A 15 -13.72 8.06 17.01
C PRO A 15 -14.56 6.80 17.28
N PRO A 16 -15.82 6.96 17.74
CA PRO A 16 -16.71 5.84 18.02
C PRO A 16 -16.90 4.97 16.78
N GLY A 17 -16.90 3.64 16.97
CA GLY A 17 -17.04 2.66 15.88
C GLY A 17 -15.74 2.34 15.13
N ARG A 18 -14.59 2.92 15.52
CA ARG A 18 -13.30 2.56 14.91
C ARG A 18 -12.93 1.11 15.23
N THR A 19 -12.89 0.28 14.18
CA THR A 19 -12.49 -1.12 14.31
C THR A 19 -10.97 -1.25 14.17
N PRO A 20 -10.29 -2.03 15.04
CA PRO A 20 -8.86 -2.30 14.92
C PRO A 20 -8.51 -2.99 13.59
N VAL A 21 -7.40 -2.57 12.98
CA VAL A 21 -6.88 -3.21 11.76
C VAL A 21 -6.09 -4.45 12.15
N ARG A 22 -6.36 -5.59 11.49
CA ARG A 22 -5.52 -6.78 11.61
C ARG A 22 -4.28 -6.63 10.74
N THR A 23 -3.12 -6.52 11.37
CA THR A 23 -1.84 -6.36 10.68
C THR A 23 -1.03 -7.65 10.77
N THR A 24 -0.47 -8.11 9.65
CA THR A 24 0.40 -9.29 9.62
C THR A 24 1.66 -9.03 8.80
N LEU A 25 2.80 -9.50 9.29
CA LEU A 25 4.05 -9.55 8.52
C LEU A 25 4.12 -10.88 7.76
N ARG A 26 4.41 -10.82 6.45
CA ARG A 26 4.52 -12.01 5.58
C ARG A 26 5.82 -11.97 4.80
N PRO A 27 6.59 -13.07 4.78
CA PRO A 27 7.81 -13.14 3.97
C PRO A 27 7.48 -13.28 2.46
N PRO A 28 8.44 -12.98 1.56
CA PRO A 28 8.19 -12.95 0.11
C PRO A 28 7.68 -14.26 -0.50
N ASP A 29 8.08 -15.42 0.03
CA ASP A 29 7.62 -16.74 -0.39
C ASP A 29 6.10 -16.95 -0.18
N ARG A 30 5.50 -16.18 0.73
CA ARG A 30 4.05 -16.22 1.02
C ARG A 30 3.24 -15.25 0.17
N ARG A 31 3.88 -14.49 -0.72
CA ARG A 31 3.25 -13.52 -1.62
C ARG A 31 2.13 -14.12 -2.50
N PRO A 32 2.24 -15.36 -3.02
CA PRO A 32 1.13 -15.99 -3.76
C PRO A 32 -0.15 -16.13 -2.91
N GLY A 33 -0.01 -16.52 -1.64
CA GLY A 33 -1.14 -16.61 -0.71
C GLY A 33 -1.74 -15.25 -0.37
N MET A 34 -0.92 -14.20 -0.34
CA MET A 34 -1.39 -12.82 -0.16
C MET A 34 -2.21 -12.34 -1.37
N TYR A 35 -1.80 -12.66 -2.60
CA TYR A 35 -2.59 -12.33 -3.79
C TYR A 35 -3.92 -13.10 -3.84
N ALA A 36 -3.93 -14.37 -3.46
CA ALA A 36 -5.18 -15.12 -3.32
C ALA A 36 -6.12 -14.52 -2.26
N PHE A 37 -5.57 -14.02 -1.14
CA PHE A 37 -6.33 -13.27 -0.14
C PHE A 37 -6.95 -12.01 -0.76
N ILE A 38 -6.14 -11.18 -1.43
CA ILE A 38 -6.61 -9.96 -2.09
C ILE A 38 -7.72 -10.27 -3.09
N GLU A 39 -7.55 -11.28 -3.93
CA GLU A 39 -8.53 -11.66 -4.96
C GLU A 39 -9.90 -12.02 -4.35
N ARG A 40 -9.90 -12.72 -3.20
CA ARG A 40 -11.14 -13.02 -2.47
C ARG A 40 -11.82 -11.76 -1.95
N GLU A 41 -11.07 -10.85 -1.31
CA GLU A 41 -11.63 -9.59 -0.81
C GLU A 41 -12.18 -8.73 -1.97
N LEU A 42 -11.48 -8.68 -3.10
CA LEU A 42 -11.96 -7.99 -4.31
C LEU A 42 -13.21 -8.65 -4.89
N ALA A 43 -13.38 -9.97 -4.77
CA ALA A 43 -14.60 -10.67 -5.20
C ALA A 43 -15.83 -10.29 -4.35
N GLU A 44 -15.62 -9.88 -3.10
CA GLU A 44 -16.64 -9.33 -2.22
C GLU A 44 -16.98 -7.85 -2.51
N GLY A 45 -16.41 -7.27 -3.58
CA GLY A 45 -16.64 -5.87 -3.95
C GLY A 45 -15.82 -4.86 -3.14
N ARG A 46 -14.80 -5.33 -2.41
CA ARG A 46 -13.87 -4.47 -1.67
C ARG A 46 -12.76 -3.93 -2.58
N GLN A 47 -11.89 -3.11 -2.00
CA GLN A 47 -10.72 -2.53 -2.67
C GLN A 47 -9.43 -2.88 -1.92
N ALA A 48 -8.32 -2.90 -2.65
CA ALA A 48 -7.00 -3.14 -2.09
C ALA A 48 -6.03 -2.05 -2.54
N TYR A 49 -5.09 -1.70 -1.65
CA TYR A 49 -3.98 -0.80 -1.95
C TYR A 49 -2.66 -1.57 -1.85
N VAL A 50 -1.75 -1.32 -2.79
CA VAL A 50 -0.38 -1.83 -2.77
C VAL A 50 0.55 -0.63 -2.86
N VAL A 51 1.46 -0.50 -1.89
CA VAL A 51 2.30 0.69 -1.72
C VAL A 51 3.75 0.33 -2.01
N TYR A 52 4.40 1.09 -2.88
CA TYR A 52 5.80 0.95 -3.26
C TYR A 52 6.60 2.18 -2.82
N PRO A 53 7.88 2.01 -2.44
CA PRO A 53 8.71 3.10 -1.96
C PRO A 53 9.17 4.05 -3.08
N LEU A 54 9.34 3.55 -4.31
CA LEU A 54 9.80 4.34 -5.44
C LEU A 54 8.71 4.48 -6.52
N VAL A 55 8.77 5.57 -7.28
CA VAL A 55 7.91 5.77 -8.45
C VAL A 55 8.39 4.91 -9.61
N ALA A 56 9.66 5.11 -9.99
CA ALA A 56 10.37 4.41 -11.07
C ALA A 56 11.70 3.87 -10.52
N GLU A 57 12.32 2.95 -11.24
CA GLU A 57 13.64 2.42 -10.91
C GLU A 57 14.71 3.52 -10.75
N SER A 58 15.69 3.24 -9.90
CA SER A 58 16.79 4.16 -9.59
C SER A 58 18.10 3.39 -9.49
N GLU A 59 19.10 3.76 -10.29
CA GLU A 59 20.44 3.15 -10.23
C GLU A 59 21.13 3.33 -8.87
N LYS A 60 20.68 4.30 -8.07
CA LYS A 60 21.28 4.60 -6.76
C LYS A 60 20.72 3.71 -5.64
N VAL A 61 19.56 3.11 -5.84
CA VAL A 61 18.81 2.45 -4.78
C VAL A 61 18.09 1.21 -5.33
N ASP A 62 18.49 0.03 -4.87
CA ASP A 62 17.86 -1.25 -5.22
C ASP A 62 16.58 -1.47 -4.38
N LEU A 63 15.52 -0.76 -4.75
CA LEU A 63 14.19 -0.87 -4.16
C LEU A 63 13.12 -1.02 -5.24
N LEU A 64 11.99 -1.61 -4.86
CA LEU A 64 10.87 -1.85 -5.77
C LEU A 64 10.20 -0.54 -6.21
N ALA A 65 9.91 -0.44 -7.51
CA ALA A 65 9.24 0.70 -8.13
C ALA A 65 7.76 0.42 -8.44
N ALA A 66 6.95 1.46 -8.31
CA ALA A 66 5.50 1.39 -8.50
C ALA A 66 5.11 1.18 -9.97
N GLU A 67 5.82 1.81 -10.91
CA GLU A 67 5.55 1.68 -12.35
C GLU A 67 5.75 0.23 -12.84
N ASP A 68 6.88 -0.39 -12.49
CA ASP A 68 7.17 -1.78 -12.88
C ASP A 68 6.21 -2.77 -12.24
N GLU A 69 5.92 -2.58 -10.95
CA GLU A 69 4.96 -3.46 -10.30
C GLU A 69 3.53 -3.24 -10.79
N PHE A 70 3.15 -2.02 -11.17
CA PHE A 70 1.85 -1.77 -11.78
C PHE A 70 1.66 -2.60 -13.04
N GLU A 71 2.66 -2.66 -13.91
CA GLU A 71 2.63 -3.50 -15.10
C GLU A 71 2.52 -4.99 -14.75
N ARG A 72 3.33 -5.49 -13.80
CA ARG A 72 3.25 -6.90 -13.37
C ARG A 72 1.90 -7.23 -12.74
N LEU A 73 1.39 -6.37 -11.87
CA LEU A 73 0.12 -6.60 -11.18
C LEU A 73 -1.06 -6.61 -12.14
N ARG A 74 -1.10 -5.70 -13.12
CA ARG A 74 -2.22 -5.62 -14.06
C ARG A 74 -2.19 -6.70 -15.14
N THR A 75 -1.01 -7.23 -15.49
CA THR A 75 -0.85 -8.20 -16.58
C THR A 75 -0.77 -9.65 -16.10
N GLU A 76 -0.07 -9.90 -14.99
CA GLU A 76 0.22 -11.26 -14.52
C GLU A 76 -0.60 -11.64 -13.28
N VAL A 77 -0.70 -10.75 -12.29
CA VAL A 77 -1.27 -11.10 -10.98
C VAL A 77 -2.79 -10.94 -10.94
N PHE A 78 -3.30 -9.82 -11.44
CA PHE A 78 -4.72 -9.46 -11.43
C PHE A 78 -5.24 -9.07 -12.82
N PRO A 79 -5.05 -9.90 -13.87
CA PRO A 79 -5.40 -9.55 -15.26
C PRO A 79 -6.90 -9.30 -15.50
N ARG A 80 -7.75 -9.72 -14.56
CA ARG A 80 -9.21 -9.57 -14.64
C ARG A 80 -9.76 -8.46 -13.75
N ARG A 81 -8.89 -7.69 -13.09
CA ARG A 81 -9.26 -6.60 -12.18
C ARG A 81 -8.82 -5.26 -12.75
N ARG A 82 -9.51 -4.19 -12.33
CA ARG A 82 -9.04 -2.83 -12.60
C ARG A 82 -7.91 -2.51 -11.64
N VAL A 83 -6.72 -2.32 -12.18
CA VAL A 83 -5.55 -1.85 -11.44
C VAL A 83 -5.26 -0.41 -11.89
N GLY A 84 -5.06 0.49 -10.94
CA GLY A 84 -4.70 1.89 -11.19
C GLY A 84 -3.36 2.22 -10.54
N LEU A 85 -2.58 3.09 -11.19
CA LEU A 85 -1.33 3.63 -10.66
C LEU A 85 -1.56 5.06 -10.18
N VAL A 86 -1.10 5.39 -8.98
CA VAL A 86 -1.12 6.75 -8.43
C VAL A 86 0.23 7.05 -7.80
N HIS A 87 0.88 8.13 -8.23
CA HIS A 87 2.11 8.62 -7.62
C HIS A 87 2.30 10.13 -7.83
N GLY A 88 3.17 10.75 -7.01
CA GLY A 88 3.34 12.20 -6.99
C GLY A 88 3.90 12.86 -8.26
N LYS A 89 4.45 12.08 -9.21
CA LYS A 89 4.86 12.59 -10.53
C LYS A 89 3.74 12.63 -11.58
N LEU A 90 2.52 12.16 -11.26
CA LEU A 90 1.41 12.24 -12.21
C LEU A 90 0.98 13.70 -12.38
N PRO A 91 0.55 14.11 -13.59
CA PRO A 91 -0.11 15.40 -13.78
C PRO A 91 -1.34 15.52 -12.89
N ALA A 92 -1.59 16.74 -12.41
CA ALA A 92 -2.79 17.09 -11.65
C ALA A 92 -4.04 17.16 -12.54
#